data_AF-B7B7R7-F1
#
_entry.id   AF-B7B7R7-F1
#
_cell.length_a   1.000
_cell.length_b   1.000
_cell.length_c   1.000
_cell.angle_alpha   90.00
_cell.angle_beta   90.00
_cell.angle_gamma   90.00
#
_symmetry.space_group_name_H-M   'P 1'
#
loop_
_entity.id
_entity.type
_entity.pdbx_description
1 polymer ?
#
loop_
_entity_poly.entity_id
_entity_poly.type
_entity_poly.pdbx_seq_one_letter_code
_entity_poly.pdbx_strand_id
1 'polypeptide(L)'
;MNWEETLKNELMNSVQMDYEHLYRICHDAYKEGCGYEKSLAVEAYRLRCSYLFGNRCMMASDTIPRHIKVCDGNCSYLHKYEFELYKLED
;
A
#
# COMPACT_ATOMS: atom_id res chain seq x y z
N MET A 1 7.35 -1.01 15.24
CA MET A 1 8.57 -0.35 15.74
C MET A 1 8.32 1.14 15.60
N ASN A 2 8.52 1.98 16.62
CA ASN A 2 8.23 3.42 16.52
C ASN A 2 9.46 4.15 15.96
N TRP A 3 9.73 3.98 14.66
CA TRP A 3 10.92 4.53 14.00
C TRP A 3 11.03 6.05 14.16
N GLU A 4 9.89 6.75 14.27
CA GLU A 4 9.85 8.20 14.52
C GLU A 4 10.44 8.58 15.89
N GLU A 5 10.04 7.89 16.95
CA GLU A 5 10.57 8.13 18.31
C GLU A 5 12.05 7.75 18.39
N THR A 6 12.45 6.64 17.76
CA THR A 6 13.85 6.23 17.69
C THR A 6 14.70 7.25 16.95
N LEU A 7 14.27 7.72 15.78
CA LEU A 7 14.97 8.74 14.99
C LEU A 7 15.12 10.07 15.77
N LYS A 8 14.05 10.51 16.44
CA LYS A 8 14.08 11.72 17.28
C LYS A 8 15.12 11.60 18.39
N ASN A 9 15.19 10.45 19.07
CA ASN A 9 16.15 10.23 20.14
C ASN A 9 17.60 10.18 19.63
N GLU A 10 17.85 9.53 18.50
CA GLU A 10 19.20 9.44 17.89
C GLU A 10 19.72 10.81 17.44
N LEU A 11 18.87 11.62 16.79
CA LEU A 11 19.23 12.97 16.35
C LEU A 11 19.56 13.91 17.53
N MET A 12 18.92 13.71 18.68
CA MET A 12 19.15 14.51 19.89
C MET A 12 20.44 14.13 20.64
N ASN A 13 20.94 12.90 20.48
CA ASN A 13 22.09 12.35 21.21
C ASN A 13 23.39 12.34 20.39
N SER A 14 23.57 13.32 19.50
CA SER A 14 24.54 13.43 18.38
C SER A 14 26.04 13.22 18.67
N VAL A 15 26.45 12.88 19.89
CA VAL A 15 27.85 12.75 20.31
C VAL A 15 28.55 11.52 19.68
N GLN A 16 27.79 10.50 19.24
CA GLN A 16 28.33 9.33 18.54
C GLN A 16 27.26 8.69 17.65
N MET A 17 26.92 9.35 16.55
CA MET A 17 25.89 8.88 15.63
C MET A 17 26.43 7.70 14.79
N ASP A 18 25.89 6.50 15.02
CA ASP A 18 26.19 5.32 14.21
C ASP A 18 25.44 5.41 12.87
N TYR A 19 26.18 5.61 11.78
CA TYR A 19 25.61 5.73 10.44
C TYR A 19 24.87 4.47 9.98
N GLU A 20 25.30 3.28 10.41
CA GLU A 20 24.63 2.02 10.06
C GLU A 20 23.28 1.93 10.78
N HIS A 21 23.24 2.33 12.05
CA HIS A 21 22.00 2.40 12.81
C HIS A 21 21.01 3.42 12.21
N LEU A 22 21.49 4.61 11.85
CA LEU A 22 20.68 5.64 11.22
C LEU A 22 20.14 5.18 9.86
N TYR A 23 21.00 4.55 9.03
CA TYR A 23 20.59 3.99 7.76
C TYR A 23 19.45 2.99 7.93
N ARG A 24 19.55 2.08 8.90
CA ARG A 24 18.50 1.11 9.20
C ARG A 24 17.17 1.76 9.58
N ILE A 25 17.19 2.76 10.46
CA ILE A 25 15.96 3.48 10.86
C ILE A 25 15.31 4.15 9.64
N CYS A 26 16.10 4.85 8.83
CA CYS A 26 15.62 5.50 7.61
C CYS A 26 15.06 4.49 6.60
N HIS A 27 15.75 3.37 6.43
CA HIS A 27 15.34 2.31 5.52
C HIS A 27 14.05 1.60 6.00
N ASP A 28 13.91 1.37 7.30
CA ASP A 28 12.70 0.79 7.89
C ASP A 28 11.50 1.75 7.72
N ALA A 29 11.71 3.06 7.94
CA ALA A 29 10.70 4.10 7.71
C ALA A 29 10.29 4.17 6.23
N TYR A 30 11.27 4.09 5.31
CA TYR A 30 11.00 4.02 3.87
C TYR A 30 10.14 2.80 3.51
N LYS A 31 10.48 1.61 4.00
CA LYS A 31 9.71 0.38 3.74
C LYS A 31 8.29 0.46 4.27
N GLU A 32 8.11 1.02 5.47
CA GLU A 32 6.78 1.24 6.05
C GLU A 32 5.94 2.20 5.17
N GLY A 33 6.53 3.31 4.74
CA GLY A 33 5.91 4.28 3.83
C GLY A 33 5.52 3.65 2.49
N CYS A 34 6.42 2.87 1.86
CA CYS A 34 6.12 2.16 0.62
C CYS A 34 4.93 1.21 0.79
N GLY A 35 4.88 0.43 1.87
CA GLY A 35 3.77 -0.48 2.15
C GLY A 35 2.43 0.25 2.33
N TYR A 36 2.46 1.40 2.99
CA TYR A 36 1.28 2.25 3.16
C TYR A 36 0.79 2.84 1.83
N GLU A 37 1.67 3.46 1.05
CA GLU A 37 1.35 4.02 -0.27
C GLU A 37 0.81 2.96 -1.23
N LYS A 38 1.40 1.76 -1.22
CA LYS A 38 0.93 0.61 -1.98
C LYS A 38 -0.49 0.20 -1.58
N SER A 39 -0.78 0.16 -0.28
CA SER A 39 -2.12 -0.16 0.23
C SER A 39 -3.14 0.89 -0.23
N LEU A 40 -2.79 2.18 -0.20
CA LEU A 40 -3.63 3.26 -0.73
C LEU A 40 -3.86 3.14 -2.24
N ALA A 41 -2.83 2.81 -3.01
CA ALA A 41 -2.92 2.64 -4.45
C ALA A 41 -3.86 1.49 -4.82
N VAL A 42 -3.73 0.34 -4.16
CA VAL A 42 -4.61 -0.83 -4.34
C VAL A 42 -6.06 -0.47 -4.00
N GLU A 43 -6.29 0.23 -2.89
CA GLU A 43 -7.64 0.64 -2.48
C GLU A 43 -8.26 1.64 -3.47
N ALA A 44 -7.49 2.64 -3.92
CA ALA A 44 -7.93 3.58 -4.94
C ALA A 44 -8.31 2.85 -6.25
N TYR A 45 -7.52 1.86 -6.65
CA TYR A 45 -7.80 1.04 -7.82
C TYR A 45 -9.06 0.19 -7.63
N ARG A 46 -9.23 -0.47 -6.46
CA ARG A 46 -10.43 -1.25 -6.11
C ARG A 46 -11.70 -0.39 -6.20
N LEU A 47 -11.68 0.82 -5.66
CA LEU A 47 -12.82 1.75 -5.71
C LEU A 47 -13.17 2.18 -7.15
N ARG A 48 -12.18 2.22 -8.05
CA ARG A 48 -12.36 2.60 -9.46
C ARG A 48 -12.57 1.43 -10.41
N CYS A 49 -12.43 0.19 -9.94
CA CYS A 49 -12.47 -1.00 -10.79
C CYS A 49 -13.76 -1.13 -11.61
N SER A 50 -14.92 -0.77 -11.04
CA SER A 50 -16.20 -0.78 -11.77
C SER A 50 -16.29 0.30 -12.84
N TYR A 51 -15.63 1.44 -12.66
CA TYR A 51 -15.51 2.47 -13.69
C TYR A 51 -14.55 2.04 -14.81
N LEU A 52 -13.43 1.41 -14.45
CA LEU A 52 -12.38 1.00 -15.40
C LEU A 52 -12.78 -0.23 -16.23
N PHE A 53 -13.43 -1.22 -15.60
CA PHE A 53 -13.68 -2.54 -16.19
C PHE A 53 -15.17 -2.91 -16.29
N GLY A 54 -16.07 -2.06 -15.78
CA GLY A 54 -17.49 -2.34 -15.70
C GLY A 54 -17.79 -3.49 -14.74
N ASN A 55 -18.81 -4.27 -15.07
CA ASN A 55 -19.20 -5.44 -14.30
C ASN A 55 -18.19 -6.61 -14.38
N ARG A 56 -17.11 -6.50 -15.16
CA ARG A 56 -16.14 -7.58 -15.35
C ARG A 56 -15.28 -7.87 -14.12
N CYS A 57 -15.11 -6.90 -13.22
CA CYS A 57 -14.38 -7.10 -11.97
C CYS A 57 -15.29 -7.60 -10.83
N MET A 58 -16.60 -7.69 -11.03
CA MET A 58 -17.54 -8.09 -9.98
C MET A 58 -18.20 -9.42 -10.32
N MET A 59 -18.15 -10.40 -9.42
CA MET A 59 -19.00 -11.58 -9.52
C MET A 59 -20.46 -11.12 -9.56
N ALA A 60 -21.24 -11.65 -10.51
CA ALA A 60 -22.67 -11.37 -10.58
C ALA A 60 -23.36 -12.05 -9.41
N SER A 61 -23.53 -11.32 -8.30
CA SER A 61 -24.41 -11.77 -7.21
C SER A 61 -25.86 -11.40 -7.51
N ASP A 62 -26.76 -12.37 -7.40
CA ASP A 62 -28.22 -12.18 -7.52
C ASP A 62 -28.81 -11.38 -6.35
N THR A 63 -28.04 -11.18 -5.28
CA THR A 63 -28.46 -10.45 -4.08
C THR A 63 -28.05 -8.97 -4.06
N ILE A 64 -27.16 -8.52 -4.95
CA ILE A 64 -26.64 -7.15 -4.93
C ILE A 64 -27.35 -6.29 -5.99
N PRO A 65 -28.00 -5.18 -5.59
CA PRO A 65 -28.69 -4.29 -6.52
C PRO A 65 -27.76 -3.79 -7.64
N ARG A 66 -28.24 -3.82 -8.88
CA ARG A 66 -27.42 -3.61 -10.10
C ARG A 66 -26.85 -2.19 -10.28
N HIS A 67 -27.20 -1.24 -9.44
CA HIS A 67 -27.01 0.19 -9.71
C HIS A 67 -25.66 0.76 -9.26
N ILE A 68 -25.00 0.23 -8.23
CA ILE A 68 -23.63 0.63 -7.86
C ILE A 68 -22.92 -0.61 -7.30
N LYS A 69 -21.88 -1.08 -8.00
CA LYS A 69 -21.07 -2.22 -7.60
C LYS A 69 -19.64 -1.75 -7.30
N VAL A 70 -19.26 -1.77 -6.02
CA VAL A 70 -17.87 -1.54 -5.58
C VAL A 70 -17.16 -2.89 -5.54
N CYS A 71 -15.95 -2.97 -6.11
CA CYS A 71 -15.14 -4.21 -6.11
C CYS A 71 -15.00 -4.78 -4.69
N ASP A 72 -15.28 -6.07 -4.49
CA ASP A 72 -15.17 -6.76 -3.20
C ASP A 72 -13.72 -7.03 -2.77
N GLY A 73 -12.75 -6.67 -3.61
CA GLY A 73 -11.33 -6.92 -3.36
C GLY A 73 -10.85 -8.28 -3.87
N ASN A 74 -11.72 -9.10 -4.48
CA ASN A 74 -11.38 -10.43 -4.97
C ASN A 74 -11.61 -10.54 -6.48
N CYS A 75 -10.90 -9.71 -7.26
CA CYS A 75 -10.99 -9.73 -8.72
C CYS A 75 -9.61 -9.79 -9.38
N SER A 76 -9.53 -10.49 -10.52
CA SER A 76 -8.28 -10.72 -11.26
C SER A 76 -7.57 -9.43 -11.68
N TYR A 77 -8.32 -8.35 -11.94
CA TYR A 77 -7.75 -7.04 -12.26
C TYR A 77 -7.03 -6.40 -11.08
N LEU A 78 -7.53 -6.61 -9.86
CA LEU A 78 -6.89 -6.11 -8.63
C LEU A 78 -5.60 -6.88 -8.36
N HIS A 79 -5.64 -8.21 -8.43
CA HIS A 79 -4.43 -9.03 -8.27
C HIS A 79 -3.36 -8.73 -9.32
N LYS A 80 -3.77 -8.48 -10.57
CA LYS A 80 -2.82 -8.05 -11.60
C LYS A 80 -2.21 -6.70 -11.26
N TYR A 81 -3.01 -5.75 -10.77
CA TYR A 81 -2.51 -4.44 -10.36
C TYR A 81 -1.55 -4.53 -9.16
N GLU A 82 -1.91 -5.30 -8.13
CA GLU A 82 -1.02 -5.62 -7.00
C GLU A 82 0.31 -6.20 -7.49
N PHE A 83 0.27 -7.17 -8.42
CA PHE A 83 1.46 -7.77 -9.02
C PHE A 83 2.34 -6.76 -9.77
N GLU A 84 1.75 -5.84 -10.54
CA GLU A 84 2.52 -4.77 -11.21
C GLU A 84 3.13 -3.79 -10.19
N LEU A 85 2.45 -3.50 -9.07
CA LEU A 85 3.01 -2.67 -8.00
C LEU A 85 4.23 -3.33 -7.32
N TYR A 86 4.22 -4.65 -7.13
CA TYR A 86 5.38 -5.37 -6.57
C TYR A 86 6.65 -5.22 -7.41
N LYS A 87 6.53 -5.10 -8.74
CA LYS A 87 7.69 -4.94 -9.64
C LYS A 87 8.37 -3.57 -9.53
N LEU A 88 7.71 -2.59 -8.91
CA LEU A 88 8.26 -1.24 -8.74
C LEU A 88 9.16 -1.12 -7.50
N GLU A 89 9.18 -2.15 -6.65
CA GLU A 89 9.98 -2.21 -5.42
C GLU A 89 11.34 -2.92 -5.64
N ASP A 90 11.63 -3.35 -6.88
CA ASP A 90 12.89 -3.92 -7.38
C ASP A 90 13.65 -2.91 -8.26
#